data_AF-A0A932N8X0-F1
#
_entry.id   AF-A0A932N8X0-F1
#
_cell.length_a   1.000
_cell.length_b   1.000
_cell.length_c   1.000
_cell.angle_alpha   90.00
_cell.angle_beta   90.00
_cell.angle_gamma   90.00
#
_symmetry.space_group_name_H-M   'P 1'
#
loop_
_entity.id
_entity.type
_entity.pdbx_description
1 polymer ?
#
loop_
_entity_poly.entity_id
_entity_poly.type
_entity_poly.pdbx_seq_one_letter_code
_entity_poly.pdbx_strand_id
1 'polypeptide(L)'
;MTSASSVTESVPGLDTSIAHLRRVIPDAGCGMPAAALADLRTAAWVRAHGVSVTACADDELDMLQHNAIRPTQVVFRCGPNPDPTRRAVNLGVARFIVSTPAQIARLREFAQATKYLYLDEDSPLVLADRRLRVIGLHSDVDDSAGPVEWGSVAERLLCRTALLKTCGSPVKRIMLSGGTADAWLDDSSRYLTSMVCAVDDALRAGCQRWQVVRPAVTLSPSIAGRG
;
A
#
# COMPACT_ATOMS: atom_id res chain seq x y z
N MET A 1 17.10 33.27 -18.44
CA MET A 1 16.96 32.67 -17.10
C MET A 1 15.59 33.08 -16.60
N THR A 2 14.61 32.19 -16.73
CA THR A 2 13.22 32.46 -16.36
C THR A 2 12.87 31.48 -15.26
N SER A 3 12.83 31.97 -14.03
CA SER A 3 12.44 31.19 -12.86
C SER A 3 10.95 30.90 -12.92
N ALA A 4 10.58 29.66 -13.22
CA ALA A 4 9.22 29.17 -13.05
C ALA A 4 9.05 28.76 -11.59
N SER A 5 8.36 29.59 -10.82
CA SER A 5 7.89 29.26 -9.47
C SER A 5 6.82 28.18 -9.61
N SER A 6 7.17 26.91 -9.35
CA SER A 6 6.19 25.83 -9.31
C SER A 6 5.38 25.97 -8.03
N VAL A 7 4.23 26.65 -8.13
CA VAL A 7 3.18 26.51 -7.13
C VAL A 7 2.74 25.04 -7.20
N THR A 8 3.16 24.26 -6.20
CA THR A 8 2.58 22.95 -5.93
C THR A 8 1.13 23.21 -5.54
N GLU A 9 0.25 23.15 -6.53
CA GLU A 9 -1.18 23.25 -6.31
C GLU A 9 -1.58 22.09 -5.40
N SER A 10 -1.81 22.39 -4.12
CA SER A 10 -2.35 21.43 -3.17
C SER A 10 -3.69 20.95 -3.72
N VAL A 11 -3.90 19.64 -3.67
CA VAL A 11 -5.25 19.10 -3.83
C VAL A 11 -5.92 19.30 -2.47
N PRO A 12 -7.03 20.07 -2.38
CA PRO A 12 -7.72 20.27 -1.11
C PRO A 12 -8.06 18.89 -0.51
N GLY A 13 -7.59 18.61 0.71
CA GLY A 13 -7.84 17.35 1.42
C GLY A 13 -6.60 16.46 1.60
N LEU A 14 -5.79 16.22 0.57
CA LEU A 14 -4.67 15.24 0.63
C LEU A 14 -3.59 15.58 1.65
N ASP A 15 -3.12 16.82 1.63
CA ASP A 15 -2.09 17.29 2.55
C ASP A 15 -2.62 17.24 4.00
N THR A 16 -3.88 17.59 4.20
CA THR A 16 -4.56 17.53 5.50
C THR A 16 -4.69 16.09 5.99
N SER A 17 -5.15 15.18 5.13
CA SER A 17 -5.28 13.76 5.46
C SER A 17 -3.94 13.16 5.84
N ILE A 18 -2.88 13.40 5.06
CA ILE A 18 -1.52 12.90 5.39
C ILE A 18 -0.98 13.52 6.69
N ALA A 19 -1.14 14.83 6.87
CA ALA A 19 -0.72 15.48 8.11
C ALA A 19 -1.46 14.88 9.31
N HIS A 20 -2.75 14.56 9.14
CA HIS A 20 -3.54 13.90 10.15
C HIS A 20 -3.05 12.48 10.47
N LEU A 21 -2.79 11.66 9.45
CA LEU A 21 -2.22 10.31 9.60
C LEU A 21 -0.92 10.38 10.43
N ARG A 22 0.00 11.26 10.02
CA ARG A 22 1.34 11.38 10.62
C ARG A 22 1.35 11.95 12.02
N ARG A 23 0.31 12.71 12.38
CA ARG A 23 0.12 13.22 13.74
C ARG A 23 -0.18 12.09 14.74
N VAL A 24 -0.88 11.05 14.30
CA VAL A 24 -1.28 9.92 15.15
C VAL A 24 -0.25 8.79 15.07
N ILE A 25 0.18 8.42 13.86
CA ILE A 25 1.21 7.40 13.62
C ILE A 25 2.41 8.09 12.97
N PRO A 26 3.47 8.39 13.73
CA PRO A 26 4.71 8.89 13.17
C PRO A 26 5.21 7.96 12.06
N ASP A 27 5.66 8.53 10.95
CA ASP A 27 6.13 7.81 9.75
C ASP A 27 5.06 7.00 8.99
N ALA A 28 3.77 7.23 9.25
CA ALA A 28 2.71 6.65 8.42
C ALA A 28 2.89 7.08 6.95
N GLY A 29 2.95 6.07 6.08
CA GLY A 29 2.82 6.21 4.64
C GLY A 29 1.36 6.33 4.24
N CYS A 30 1.12 7.06 3.15
CA CYS A 30 -0.15 7.09 2.46
C CYS A 30 0.05 6.54 1.05
N GLY A 31 -0.94 5.83 0.53
CA GLY A 31 -0.98 5.38 -0.85
C GLY A 31 -2.30 5.75 -1.52
N MET A 32 -2.33 5.76 -2.84
CA MET A 32 -3.52 6.04 -3.65
C MET A 32 -3.78 4.91 -4.64
N PRO A 33 -5.04 4.56 -4.96
CA PRO A 33 -5.32 3.67 -6.08
C PRO A 33 -5.06 4.39 -7.41
N ALA A 34 -4.67 3.64 -8.44
CA ALA A 34 -4.44 4.20 -9.77
C ALA A 34 -5.68 4.95 -10.28
N ALA A 35 -6.88 4.44 -10.02
CA ALA A 35 -8.16 5.10 -10.35
C ALA A 35 -8.26 6.56 -9.87
N ALA A 36 -7.62 6.93 -8.76
CA ALA A 36 -7.61 8.31 -8.26
C ALA A 36 -6.82 9.28 -9.17
N LEU A 37 -5.96 8.75 -10.04
CA LEU A 37 -5.16 9.56 -10.98
C LEU A 37 -5.96 10.02 -12.22
N ALA A 38 -7.25 9.67 -12.30
CA ALA A 38 -8.16 10.29 -13.26
C ALA A 38 -8.30 11.80 -13.03
N ASP A 39 -8.15 12.25 -11.77
CA ASP A 39 -7.96 13.66 -11.47
C ASP A 39 -6.49 14.06 -11.65
N LEU A 40 -6.24 14.93 -12.63
CA LEU A 40 -4.90 15.40 -12.98
C LEU A 40 -4.22 16.17 -11.82
N ARG A 41 -4.99 16.81 -10.93
CA ARG A 41 -4.42 17.51 -9.76
C ARG A 41 -3.90 16.48 -8.76
N THR A 42 -4.70 15.46 -8.47
CA THR A 42 -4.28 14.28 -7.67
C THR A 42 -3.06 13.61 -8.28
N ALA A 43 -3.05 13.38 -9.60
CA ALA A 43 -1.92 12.76 -10.28
C ALA A 43 -0.62 13.59 -10.19
N ALA A 44 -0.71 14.90 -10.42
CA ALA A 44 0.43 15.81 -10.30
C ALA A 44 0.99 15.84 -8.88
N TRP A 45 0.11 15.89 -7.88
CA TRP A 45 0.49 15.90 -6.47
C TRP A 45 1.13 14.56 -6.04
N VAL A 46 0.55 13.42 -6.43
CA VAL A 46 1.10 12.07 -6.15
C VAL A 46 2.49 11.93 -6.74
N ARG A 47 2.68 12.39 -7.98
CA ARG A 47 3.99 12.40 -8.65
C ARG A 47 5.01 13.27 -7.92
N ALA A 48 4.62 14.48 -7.52
CA ALA A 48 5.51 15.43 -6.85
C ALA A 48 5.96 14.94 -5.46
N HIS A 49 5.05 14.32 -4.69
CA HIS A 49 5.28 13.93 -3.30
C HIS A 49 5.79 12.49 -3.14
N GLY A 50 5.95 11.73 -4.23
CA GLY A 50 6.46 10.36 -4.14
C GLY A 50 5.49 9.39 -3.47
N VAL A 51 4.20 9.71 -3.42
CA VAL A 51 3.15 8.87 -2.80
C VAL A 51 3.06 7.54 -3.53
N SER A 52 2.85 6.45 -2.78
CA SER A 52 2.74 5.12 -3.38
C SER A 52 1.42 4.99 -4.13
N VAL A 53 1.44 4.33 -5.29
CA VAL A 53 0.23 4.08 -6.07
C VAL A 53 -0.02 2.59 -6.23
N THR A 54 -1.21 2.13 -5.89
CA THR A 54 -1.62 0.73 -6.07
C THR A 54 -2.31 0.56 -7.42
N ALA A 55 -1.96 -0.51 -8.13
CA ALA A 55 -2.55 -0.87 -9.43
C ALA A 55 -2.61 -2.40 -9.55
N CYS A 56 -3.52 -2.94 -10.34
CA CYS A 56 -3.73 -4.37 -10.57
C CYS A 56 -3.99 -4.74 -12.05
N ALA A 57 -4.24 -3.76 -12.93
CA ALA A 57 -4.64 -3.99 -14.31
C ALA A 57 -3.84 -3.15 -15.34
N ASP A 58 -3.99 -3.49 -16.63
CA ASP A 58 -3.24 -2.88 -17.73
C ASP A 58 -3.64 -1.43 -18.03
N ASP A 59 -4.93 -1.13 -17.94
CA ASP A 59 -5.48 0.23 -18.06
C ASP A 59 -4.96 1.15 -16.95
N GLU A 60 -4.82 0.61 -15.75
CA GLU A 60 -4.20 1.33 -14.63
C GLU A 60 -2.69 1.55 -14.86
N LEU A 61 -1.98 0.59 -15.44
CA LEU A 61 -0.58 0.77 -15.86
C LEU A 61 -0.46 1.85 -16.96
N ASP A 62 -1.40 1.90 -17.92
CA ASP A 62 -1.45 2.96 -18.94
C ASP A 62 -1.63 4.34 -18.29
N MET A 63 -2.54 4.44 -17.32
CA MET A 63 -2.78 5.68 -16.57
C MET A 63 -1.56 6.12 -15.75
N LEU A 64 -0.82 5.17 -15.15
CA LEU A 64 0.44 5.47 -14.46
C LEU A 64 1.50 6.03 -15.42
N GLN A 65 1.64 5.44 -16.61
CA GLN A 65 2.56 5.92 -17.64
C GLN A 65 2.15 7.29 -18.17
N HIS A 66 0.87 7.49 -18.47
CA HIS A 66 0.31 8.75 -18.94
C HIS A 66 0.58 9.91 -17.96
N ASN A 67 0.44 9.64 -16.67
CA ASN A 67 0.71 10.61 -15.61
C ASN A 67 2.18 10.71 -15.18
N ALA A 68 3.08 9.95 -15.83
CA ALA A 68 4.50 9.87 -15.51
C ALA A 68 4.79 9.50 -14.05
N ILE A 69 4.01 8.58 -13.48
CA ILE A 69 4.27 8.01 -12.15
C ILE A 69 5.48 7.09 -12.24
N ARG A 70 6.45 7.29 -11.32
CA ARG A 70 7.70 6.54 -11.34
C ARG A 70 7.43 5.09 -10.94
N PRO A 71 8.08 4.08 -11.57
CA PRO A 71 7.91 2.67 -11.16
C PRO A 71 8.26 2.41 -9.69
N THR A 72 9.13 3.24 -9.09
CA THR A 72 9.47 3.18 -7.66
C THR A 72 8.32 3.58 -6.76
N GLN A 73 7.33 4.35 -7.24
CA GLN A 73 6.10 4.70 -6.51
C GLN A 73 5.02 3.61 -6.61
N VAL A 74 5.11 2.72 -7.60
CA VAL A 74 4.07 1.72 -7.86
C VAL A 74 4.20 0.51 -6.92
N VAL A 75 3.06 0.06 -6.41
CA VAL A 75 2.86 -1.24 -5.76
C VAL A 75 1.82 -2.01 -6.56
N PHE A 76 2.25 -3.03 -7.30
CA PHE A 76 1.36 -3.75 -8.20
C PHE A 76 0.75 -4.98 -7.52
N ARG A 77 -0.58 -5.07 -7.48
CA ARG A 77 -1.29 -6.25 -7.00
C ARG A 77 -1.41 -7.29 -8.10
N CYS A 78 -0.85 -8.47 -7.87
CA CYS A 78 -0.93 -9.57 -8.81
C CYS A 78 -2.35 -10.13 -8.87
N GLY A 79 -2.90 -10.25 -10.08
CA GLY A 79 -4.18 -10.90 -10.34
C GLY A 79 -4.05 -12.37 -10.75
N PRO A 80 -5.17 -13.02 -11.11
CA PRO A 80 -5.16 -14.37 -11.67
C PRO A 80 -4.58 -14.41 -13.10
N ASN A 81 -4.73 -13.32 -13.86
CA ASN A 81 -4.12 -13.16 -15.18
C ASN A 81 -2.63 -12.78 -15.04
N PRO A 82 -1.68 -13.55 -15.63
CA PRO A 82 -0.26 -13.22 -15.57
C PRO A 82 0.15 -12.00 -16.41
N ASP A 83 -0.62 -11.60 -17.42
CA ASP A 83 -0.19 -10.59 -18.40
C ASP A 83 0.06 -9.21 -17.78
N PRO A 84 -0.85 -8.64 -16.98
CA PRO A 84 -0.61 -7.36 -16.30
C PRO A 84 0.60 -7.43 -15.34
N THR A 85 0.78 -8.54 -14.62
CA THR A 85 1.95 -8.73 -13.73
C THR A 85 3.25 -8.74 -14.52
N ARG A 86 3.31 -9.46 -15.64
CA ARG A 86 4.47 -9.49 -16.52
C ARG A 86 4.78 -8.10 -17.07
N ARG A 87 3.75 -7.36 -17.49
CA ARG A 87 3.91 -5.99 -17.97
C ARG A 87 4.41 -5.05 -16.87
N ALA A 88 3.86 -5.11 -15.67
CA ALA A 88 4.33 -4.33 -14.53
C ALA A 88 5.82 -4.58 -14.25
N VAL A 89 6.28 -5.83 -14.33
CA VAL A 89 7.70 -6.18 -14.21
C VAL A 89 8.54 -5.54 -15.31
N ASN A 90 8.09 -5.59 -16.56
CA ASN A 90 8.77 -4.99 -17.72
C ASN A 90 8.81 -3.45 -17.66
N LEU A 91 7.81 -2.82 -17.04
CA LEU A 91 7.79 -1.39 -16.76
C LEU A 91 8.69 -0.98 -15.58
N GLY A 92 9.40 -1.94 -14.98
CA GLY A 92 10.35 -1.69 -13.90
C GLY A 92 9.73 -1.59 -12.51
N VAL A 93 8.46 -1.98 -12.34
CA VAL A 93 7.84 -2.04 -11.00
C VAL A 93 8.63 -3.02 -10.12
N ALA A 94 8.90 -2.58 -8.89
CA ALA A 94 9.72 -3.31 -7.93
C ALA A 94 8.91 -3.88 -6.76
N ARG A 95 7.75 -3.32 -6.43
CA ARG A 95 6.94 -3.72 -5.27
C ARG A 95 5.65 -4.38 -5.72
N PHE A 96 5.32 -5.53 -5.14
CA PHE A 96 4.17 -6.35 -5.52
C PHE A 96 3.38 -6.83 -4.31
N ILE A 97 2.06 -6.89 -4.44
CA ILE A 97 1.18 -7.60 -3.51
C ILE A 97 0.85 -8.96 -4.14
N VAL A 98 1.03 -10.04 -3.37
CA VAL A 98 0.73 -11.42 -3.80
C VAL A 98 -0.08 -12.15 -2.73
N SER A 99 -1.04 -12.95 -3.17
CA SER A 99 -1.93 -13.74 -2.31
C SER A 99 -1.80 -15.25 -2.53
N THR A 100 -1.27 -15.71 -3.68
CA THR A 100 -1.23 -17.14 -4.01
C THR A 100 0.16 -17.66 -4.39
N PRO A 101 0.46 -18.97 -4.17
CA PRO A 101 1.69 -19.58 -4.64
C PRO A 101 1.91 -19.43 -6.15
N ALA A 102 0.83 -19.50 -6.93
CA ALA A 102 0.88 -19.35 -8.39
C ALA A 102 1.37 -17.96 -8.80
N GLN A 103 0.94 -16.90 -8.11
CA GLN A 103 1.42 -15.54 -8.36
C GLN A 103 2.90 -15.40 -7.99
N ILE A 104 3.34 -15.98 -6.87
CA ILE A 104 4.75 -15.98 -6.46
C ILE A 104 5.62 -16.68 -7.51
N ALA A 105 5.19 -17.84 -8.02
CA ALA A 105 5.91 -18.60 -9.05
C ALA A 105 6.04 -17.79 -10.35
N ARG A 106 4.95 -17.20 -10.85
CA ARG A 106 4.97 -16.34 -12.05
C ARG A 106 5.87 -15.12 -11.87
N LEU A 107 5.80 -14.47 -10.71
CA LEU A 107 6.65 -13.31 -10.43
C LEU A 107 8.13 -13.70 -10.40
N ARG A 108 8.48 -14.89 -9.89
CA ARG A 108 9.83 -15.44 -9.96
C ARG A 108 10.31 -15.64 -11.40
N GLU A 109 9.43 -16.15 -12.27
CA GLU A 109 9.72 -16.36 -13.70
C GLU A 109 9.95 -15.03 -14.42
N PHE A 110 9.14 -14.01 -14.14
CA PHE A 110 9.26 -12.70 -14.78
C PHE A 110 10.39 -11.85 -14.21
N ALA A 111 10.81 -12.08 -12.96
CA ALA A 111 11.79 -11.26 -12.26
C ALA A 111 13.19 -11.33 -12.91
N GLN A 112 13.58 -10.22 -13.53
CA GLN A 112 14.94 -9.97 -14.03
C GLN A 112 15.86 -9.36 -12.96
N ALA A 113 15.27 -8.79 -11.90
CA ALA A 113 15.96 -8.18 -10.76
C ALA A 113 15.14 -8.42 -9.48
N THR A 114 15.71 -8.07 -8.32
CA THR A 114 15.03 -8.22 -7.03
C THR A 114 13.69 -7.49 -7.00
N LYS A 115 12.64 -8.22 -6.64
CA LYS A 115 11.28 -7.73 -6.40
C LYS A 115 10.95 -7.83 -4.93
N TYR A 116 10.19 -6.88 -4.43
CA TYR A 116 9.80 -6.75 -3.04
C TYR A 116 8.32 -7.08 -2.87
N LEU A 117 8.02 -8.00 -1.96
CA LEU A 117 6.68 -8.55 -1.80
C LEU A 117 6.02 -8.06 -0.52
N TYR A 118 4.77 -7.65 -0.66
CA TYR A 118 3.79 -7.67 0.39
C TYR A 118 3.00 -8.97 0.26
N LEU A 119 2.94 -9.75 1.34
CA LEU A 119 2.11 -10.95 1.37
C LEU A 119 0.73 -10.59 1.89
N ASP A 120 -0.30 -10.95 1.15
CA ASP A 120 -1.68 -10.88 1.63
C ASP A 120 -1.89 -11.82 2.83
N GLU A 121 -2.90 -11.57 3.68
CA GLU A 121 -3.16 -12.28 4.95
C GLU A 121 -3.11 -13.80 4.80
N ASP A 122 -3.67 -14.33 3.71
CA ASP A 122 -3.78 -15.77 3.43
C ASP A 122 -2.61 -16.34 2.60
N SER A 123 -1.67 -15.51 2.18
CA SER A 123 -0.54 -15.98 1.36
C SER A 123 0.32 -17.02 2.10
N PRO A 124 0.84 -18.04 1.40
CA PRO A 124 1.83 -18.94 1.99
C PRO A 124 3.11 -18.19 2.35
N LEU A 125 3.93 -18.81 3.20
CA LEU A 125 5.30 -18.38 3.43
C LEU A 125 6.11 -18.49 2.14
N VAL A 126 6.84 -17.43 1.81
CA VAL A 126 7.82 -17.45 0.73
C VAL A 126 9.15 -17.88 1.31
N LEU A 127 9.63 -19.06 0.91
CA LEU A 127 10.99 -19.50 1.23
C LEU A 127 12.03 -18.56 0.60
N ALA A 128 13.21 -18.52 1.20
CA ALA A 128 14.28 -17.63 0.78
C ALA A 128 14.54 -17.71 -0.74
N ASP A 129 14.48 -16.56 -1.40
CA ASP A 129 14.67 -16.41 -2.83
C ASP A 129 15.61 -15.22 -3.10
N ARG A 130 16.51 -15.36 -4.07
CA ARG A 130 17.47 -14.29 -4.39
C ARG A 130 16.81 -13.12 -5.10
N ARG A 131 15.74 -13.36 -5.86
CA ARG A 131 15.02 -12.38 -6.67
C ARG A 131 13.72 -11.93 -6.01
N LEU A 132 13.17 -12.66 -5.04
CA LEU A 132 11.96 -12.27 -4.33
C LEU A 132 12.26 -12.02 -2.85
N ARG A 133 11.98 -10.80 -2.37
CA ARG A 133 12.17 -10.41 -0.97
C ARG A 133 10.87 -9.99 -0.34
N VAL A 134 10.40 -10.73 0.66
CA VAL A 134 9.26 -10.32 1.46
C VAL A 134 9.66 -9.14 2.34
N ILE A 135 8.95 -8.03 2.22
CA ILE A 135 9.22 -6.79 2.98
C ILE A 135 8.11 -6.43 3.95
N GLY A 136 6.91 -6.96 3.74
CA GLY A 136 5.74 -6.58 4.50
C GLY A 136 4.54 -7.49 4.27
N LEU A 137 3.45 -7.13 4.94
CA LEU A 137 2.14 -7.73 4.76
C LEU A 137 1.16 -6.71 4.20
N HIS A 138 0.17 -7.18 3.47
CA HIS A 138 -0.95 -6.37 2.99
C HIS A 138 -2.26 -7.06 3.39
N SER A 139 -3.32 -6.27 3.57
CA SER A 139 -4.69 -6.78 3.66
C SER A 139 -5.65 -5.68 3.21
N ASP A 140 -6.75 -6.10 2.59
CA ASP A 140 -7.90 -5.23 2.36
C ASP A 140 -8.77 -5.16 3.61
N VAL A 141 -9.27 -3.96 3.89
CA VAL A 141 -10.16 -3.68 5.01
C VAL A 141 -11.56 -3.50 4.45
N ASP A 142 -12.45 -4.43 4.79
CA ASP A 142 -13.88 -4.19 4.72
C ASP A 142 -14.27 -3.28 5.89
N ASP A 143 -14.44 -2.00 5.60
CA ASP A 143 -14.75 -0.97 6.58
C ASP A 143 -16.26 -0.71 6.73
N SER A 144 -17.10 -1.66 6.28
CA SER A 144 -18.57 -1.58 6.38
C SER A 144 -19.07 -1.43 7.83
N ALA A 145 -18.34 -1.98 8.81
CA ALA A 145 -18.65 -1.82 10.24
C ALA A 145 -17.95 -0.60 10.88
N GLY A 146 -17.25 0.20 10.08
CA GLY A 146 -16.62 1.45 10.47
C GLY A 146 -15.15 1.33 10.88
N PRO A 147 -14.59 2.38 11.51
CA PRO A 147 -13.15 2.53 11.75
C PRO A 147 -12.49 1.42 12.58
N VAL A 148 -13.25 0.70 13.39
CA VAL A 148 -12.74 -0.38 14.25
C VAL A 148 -12.15 -1.54 13.45
N GLU A 149 -12.67 -1.80 12.25
CA GLU A 149 -12.21 -2.90 11.39
C GLU A 149 -10.75 -2.73 10.97
N TRP A 150 -10.30 -1.49 10.80
CA TRP A 150 -8.90 -1.19 10.51
C TRP A 150 -7.97 -1.61 11.65
N GLY A 151 -8.38 -1.41 12.90
CA GLY A 151 -7.65 -1.87 14.08
C GLY A 151 -7.60 -3.39 14.13
N SER A 152 -8.73 -4.06 13.89
CA SER A 152 -8.83 -5.52 13.84
C SER A 152 -7.90 -6.13 12.78
N VAL A 153 -7.88 -5.56 11.56
CA VAL A 153 -7.00 -6.03 10.48
C VAL A 153 -5.52 -5.75 10.82
N ALA A 154 -5.22 -4.57 11.38
CA ALA A 154 -3.86 -4.25 11.82
C ALA A 154 -3.35 -5.24 12.88
N GLU A 155 -4.20 -5.62 13.83
CA GLU A 155 -3.89 -6.63 14.85
C GLU A 155 -3.59 -7.99 14.20
N ARG A 156 -4.40 -8.45 13.24
CA ARG A 156 -4.17 -9.71 12.53
C ARG A 156 -2.85 -9.70 11.75
N LEU A 157 -2.57 -8.63 11.00
CA LEU A 157 -1.29 -8.50 10.30
C LEU A 157 -0.10 -8.44 11.26
N LEU A 158 -0.26 -7.82 12.43
CA LEU A 158 0.81 -7.77 13.43
C LEU A 158 1.04 -9.13 14.10
N CYS A 159 -0.03 -9.88 14.38
CA CYS A 159 0.04 -11.27 14.82
C CYS A 159 0.82 -12.12 13.81
N ARG A 160 0.50 -11.99 12.53
CA ARG A 160 1.20 -12.69 11.46
C ARG A 160 2.66 -12.24 11.30
N THR A 161 2.97 -10.96 11.54
CA THR A 161 4.35 -10.46 11.62
C THR A 161 5.14 -11.14 12.73
N ALA A 162 4.51 -11.38 13.89
CA ALA A 162 5.13 -12.12 14.99
C ALA A 162 5.40 -13.59 14.62
N LEU A 163 4.47 -14.26 13.95
CA LEU A 163 4.66 -15.61 13.42
C LEU A 163 5.82 -15.66 12.40
N LEU A 164 5.88 -14.70 11.48
CA LEU A 164 6.96 -14.61 10.50
C LEU A 164 8.33 -14.39 11.16
N LYS A 165 8.38 -13.62 12.25
CA LYS A 165 9.60 -13.45 13.06
C LYS A 165 10.05 -14.76 13.68
N THR A 166 9.16 -15.58 14.23
CA THR A 166 9.53 -16.89 14.81
C THR A 166 9.99 -17.89 13.76
N CYS A 167 9.50 -17.78 12.53
CA CYS A 167 9.97 -18.56 11.37
C CYS A 167 11.27 -18.02 10.73
N GLY A 168 11.92 -17.01 11.30
CA GLY A 168 13.18 -16.44 10.78
C GLY A 168 13.02 -15.53 9.55
N SER A 169 11.81 -15.06 9.26
CA SER A 169 11.51 -14.18 8.12
C SER A 169 10.86 -12.87 8.61
N PRO A 170 11.56 -12.04 9.41
CA PRO A 170 10.96 -10.85 10.00
C PRO A 170 10.59 -9.82 8.94
N VAL A 171 9.33 -9.41 8.93
CA VAL A 171 8.82 -8.30 8.11
C VAL A 171 8.72 -7.03 8.96
N LYS A 172 8.84 -5.87 8.30
CA LYS A 172 8.92 -4.56 8.96
C LYS A 172 7.87 -3.57 8.48
N ARG A 173 6.93 -4.03 7.64
CA ARG A 173 5.94 -3.19 6.99
C ARG A 173 4.58 -3.86 7.00
N ILE A 174 3.54 -3.06 7.21
CA ILE A 174 2.16 -3.46 6.95
C ILE A 174 1.51 -2.42 6.05
N MET A 175 0.64 -2.88 5.16
CA MET A 175 -0.17 -2.04 4.30
C MET A 175 -1.64 -2.42 4.48
N LEU A 176 -2.49 -1.44 4.70
CA LEU A 176 -3.94 -1.62 4.84
C LEU A 176 -4.62 -0.81 3.75
N SER A 177 -5.52 -1.44 3.00
CA SER A 177 -6.24 -0.80 1.91
C SER A 177 -7.75 -0.92 2.13
N GLY A 178 -8.48 0.19 2.19
CA GLY A 178 -9.91 0.17 2.55
C GLY A 178 -10.59 1.49 2.22
N GLY A 179 -11.91 1.47 2.10
CA GLY A 179 -12.70 2.65 1.73
C GLY A 179 -12.42 3.18 0.31
N THR A 180 -13.10 4.25 -0.07
CA THR A 180 -12.98 4.90 -1.38
C THR A 180 -11.97 6.06 -1.33
N ALA A 181 -11.35 6.41 -2.46
CA ALA A 181 -10.47 7.58 -2.50
C ALA A 181 -11.19 8.84 -2.02
N ASP A 182 -12.45 9.04 -2.43
CA ASP A 182 -13.25 10.18 -1.99
C ASP A 182 -13.42 10.25 -0.47
N ALA A 183 -13.64 9.11 0.22
CA ALA A 183 -13.75 9.07 1.68
C ALA A 183 -12.44 9.48 2.39
N TRP A 184 -11.30 9.32 1.73
CA TRP A 184 -9.97 9.75 2.23
C TRP A 184 -9.68 11.22 1.94
N LEU A 185 -10.31 11.78 0.91
CA LEU A 185 -10.15 13.16 0.44
C LEU A 185 -11.15 14.11 1.08
N ASP A 186 -12.32 13.60 1.45
CA ASP A 186 -13.35 14.35 2.16
C ASP A 186 -12.84 14.76 3.56
N ASP A 187 -13.12 16.00 3.97
CA ASP A 187 -12.69 16.62 5.25
C ASP A 187 -13.45 16.03 6.46
N SER A 188 -13.85 14.77 6.35
CA SER A 188 -14.36 13.93 7.42
C SER A 188 -13.22 13.51 8.35
N SER A 189 -12.48 14.51 8.87
CA SER A 189 -11.37 14.36 9.81
C SER A 189 -11.71 13.41 10.95
N ARG A 190 -12.97 13.34 11.41
CA ARG A 190 -13.41 12.43 12.47
C ARG A 190 -13.29 10.95 12.10
N TYR A 191 -13.77 10.54 10.92
CA TYR A 191 -13.66 9.14 10.48
C TYR A 191 -12.19 8.75 10.34
N LEU A 192 -11.42 9.57 9.62
CA LEU A 192 -9.98 9.35 9.43
C LEU A 192 -9.25 9.32 10.78
N THR A 193 -9.56 10.23 11.71
CA THR A 193 -8.99 10.21 13.07
C THR A 193 -9.30 8.89 13.76
N SER A 194 -10.57 8.48 13.82
CA SER A 194 -10.98 7.26 14.51
C SER A 194 -10.33 6.02 13.92
N MET A 195 -10.20 5.98 12.59
CA MET A 195 -9.56 4.89 11.86
C MET A 195 -8.07 4.79 12.22
N VAL A 196 -7.34 5.91 12.15
CA VAL A 196 -5.90 5.91 12.44
C VAL A 196 -5.63 5.64 13.91
N CYS A 197 -6.47 6.15 14.83
CA CYS A 197 -6.38 5.84 16.25
C CYS A 197 -6.61 4.34 16.50
N ALA A 198 -7.62 3.73 15.86
CA ALA A 198 -7.87 2.29 15.99
C ALA A 198 -6.65 1.46 15.53
N VAL A 199 -6.00 1.87 14.43
CA VAL A 199 -4.76 1.24 13.96
C VAL A 199 -3.60 1.48 14.95
N ASP A 200 -3.40 2.70 15.45
CA ASP A 200 -2.33 3.00 16.43
C ASP A 200 -2.48 2.18 17.71
N ASP A 201 -3.69 2.10 18.25
CA ASP A 201 -4.00 1.37 19.48
C ASP A 201 -3.76 -0.13 19.29
N ALA A 202 -4.24 -0.70 18.18
CA ALA A 202 -4.01 -2.11 17.84
C ALA A 202 -2.51 -2.42 17.69
N LEU A 203 -1.75 -1.53 17.03
CA LEU A 203 -0.31 -1.71 16.88
C LEU A 203 0.43 -1.59 18.21
N ARG A 204 0.06 -0.63 19.05
CA ARG A 204 0.68 -0.45 20.37
C ARG A 204 0.45 -1.67 21.25
N ALA A 205 -0.81 -2.09 21.38
CA ALA A 205 -1.20 -3.25 22.17
C ALA A 205 -0.53 -4.54 21.64
N GLY A 206 -0.58 -4.77 20.32
CA GLY A 206 0.01 -5.95 19.72
C GLY A 206 1.53 -5.97 19.78
N CYS A 207 2.23 -4.84 19.61
CA CYS A 207 3.69 -4.79 19.70
C CYS A 207 4.15 -5.16 21.11
N GLN A 208 3.45 -4.65 22.13
CA GLN A 208 3.69 -5.04 23.51
C GLN A 208 3.37 -6.52 23.75
N ARG A 209 2.25 -7.02 23.23
CA ARG A 209 1.81 -8.42 23.40
C ARG A 209 2.79 -9.43 22.79
N TRP A 210 3.24 -9.18 21.57
CA TRP A 210 4.06 -10.12 20.80
C TRP A 210 5.55 -9.80 20.79
N GLN A 211 5.98 -8.74 21.48
CA GLN A 211 7.38 -8.31 21.58
C GLN A 211 8.02 -8.14 20.19
N VAL A 212 7.28 -7.50 19.29
CA VAL A 212 7.73 -7.17 17.93
C VAL A 212 8.04 -5.68 17.83
N VAL A 213 8.99 -5.33 16.97
CA VAL A 213 9.27 -3.93 16.64
C VAL A 213 8.08 -3.40 15.84
N ARG A 214 7.67 -2.16 16.16
CA ARG A 214 6.57 -1.49 15.46
C ARG A 214 6.84 -1.44 13.94
N PRO A 215 5.97 -2.01 13.10
CA PRO A 215 6.16 -1.97 11.64
C PRO A 215 5.87 -0.57 11.10
N ALA A 216 6.50 -0.22 9.99
CA ALA A 216 6.08 0.94 9.22
C ALA A 216 4.72 0.66 8.58
N VAL A 217 3.79 1.60 8.71
CA VAL A 217 2.40 1.45 8.28
C VAL A 217 2.21 2.25 7.00
N THR A 218 1.55 1.67 6.01
CA THR A 218 0.99 2.41 4.88
C THR A 218 -0.51 2.20 4.85
N LEU A 219 -1.26 3.29 4.79
CA LEU A 219 -2.70 3.22 4.63
C LEU A 219 -3.07 3.77 3.25
N SER A 220 -4.02 3.14 2.59
CA SER A 220 -4.49 3.58 1.27
C SER A 220 -6.00 3.37 1.12
N PRO A 221 -6.65 4.14 0.25
CA PRO A 221 -7.93 3.72 -0.30
C PRO A 221 -7.80 2.37 -1.02
N SER A 222 -8.91 1.65 -1.13
CA SER A 222 -8.98 0.44 -1.94
C SER A 222 -8.93 0.76 -3.42
N ILE A 223 -8.42 -0.19 -4.21
CA ILE A 223 -8.63 -0.17 -5.66
C ILE A 223 -10.12 -0.43 -5.87
N ALA A 224 -10.86 0.54 -6.39
CA ALA A 224 -12.30 0.42 -6.56
C ALA A 224 -12.64 -0.76 -7.50
N GLY A 225 -13.53 -1.66 -7.04
CA GLY A 225 -14.32 -2.54 -7.90
C GLY A 225 -13.61 -3.76 -8.50
N ARG A 226 -13.14 -4.70 -7.66
CA ARG A 226 -13.00 -6.15 -7.96
C ARG A 226 -12.55 -6.92 -6.70
N GLY A 227 -13.53 -7.21 -5.84
CA GLY A 227 -13.47 -8.40 -5.00
C GLY A 227 -13.82 -9.65 -5.81
#